data_AF-A0A813DRQ9-F1
#
_entry.id   AF-A0A813DRQ9-F1
#
_cell.length_a   1.000
_cell.length_b   1.000
_cell.length_c   1.000
_cell.angle_alpha   90.00
_cell.angle_beta   90.00
_cell.angle_gamma   90.00
#
_symmetry.space_group_name_H-M   'P 1'
#
loop_
_entity.id
_entity.type
_entity.pdbx_description
1 polymer ?
#
loop_
_entity_poly.entity_id
_entity_poly.type
_entity_poly.pdbx_seq_one_letter_code
_entity_poly.pdbx_strand_id
1 'polypeptide(L)'
;MKPAWDKLMNEYKGHAGIVIADVDCTAAGKSLCDVSGVQGFPTIKYGDPNNMEKYAGGRDFDAMSKFAKENLGPSCGPEHLDLCDAAAKKQVEEFLAMPMETLATKVQEKEDESAKADKDLEELLKSLQAQYEAATKAKDKSKEDIKESGLGLMKSVAAHRKKAKAAIGEL
;
A
#
# COMPACT_ATOMS: atom_id res chain seq x y z
N MET A 1 -14.15 -9.48 3.05
CA MET A 1 -13.60 -9.27 4.41
C MET A 1 -14.69 -8.95 5.44
N LYS A 2 -15.63 -8.03 5.15
CA LYS A 2 -16.58 -7.51 6.15
C LYS A 2 -17.29 -8.57 7.03
N PRO A 3 -17.87 -9.67 6.51
CA PRO A 3 -18.53 -10.67 7.37
C PRO A 3 -17.60 -11.31 8.41
N ALA A 4 -16.34 -11.56 8.06
CA ALA A 4 -15.34 -12.10 8.98
C ALA A 4 -14.93 -11.07 10.04
N TRP A 5 -14.80 -9.79 9.62
CA TRP A 5 -14.50 -8.68 10.52
C TRP A 5 -15.63 -8.43 11.52
N ASP A 6 -16.89 -8.43 11.06
CA ASP A 6 -18.07 -8.25 11.91
C ASP A 6 -18.17 -9.37 12.96
N LYS A 7 -17.86 -10.62 12.57
CA LYS A 7 -17.80 -11.74 13.51
C LYS A 7 -16.71 -11.55 14.57
N LEU A 8 -15.53 -11.07 14.16
CA LEU A 8 -14.42 -10.80 15.07
C LEU A 8 -14.74 -9.64 16.04
N MET A 9 -15.32 -8.54 15.56
CA MET A 9 -15.80 -7.44 16.41
C MET A 9 -16.80 -7.92 17.45
N ASN A 10 -17.70 -8.84 17.08
CA ASN A 10 -18.65 -9.44 18.03
C ASN A 10 -17.96 -10.33 19.08
N GLU A 11 -16.91 -11.07 18.73
CA GLU A 11 -16.14 -11.90 19.68
C GLU A 11 -15.46 -11.06 20.78
N TYR A 12 -14.99 -9.85 20.43
CA TYR A 12 -14.29 -8.94 21.34
C TYR A 12 -15.20 -7.83 21.91
N LYS A 13 -16.51 -7.90 21.68
CA LYS A 13 -17.44 -6.88 22.15
C LYS A 13 -17.46 -6.82 23.68
N GLY A 14 -17.07 -5.67 24.23
CA GLY A 14 -17.01 -5.45 25.68
C GLY A 14 -15.76 -6.02 26.37
N HIS A 15 -14.75 -6.44 25.60
CA HIS A 15 -13.46 -6.82 26.17
C HIS A 15 -12.77 -5.60 26.80
N ALA A 16 -12.23 -5.76 28.02
CA ALA A 16 -11.73 -4.64 28.81
C ALA A 16 -10.46 -3.97 28.27
N GLY A 17 -9.66 -4.70 27.47
CA GLY A 17 -8.37 -4.21 26.96
C GLY A 17 -8.13 -4.44 25.47
N ILE A 18 -9.13 -4.87 24.71
CA ILE A 18 -8.99 -5.12 23.27
C ILE A 18 -10.20 -4.52 22.57
N VAL A 19 -9.95 -3.65 21.60
CA VAL A 19 -10.98 -3.03 20.78
C VAL A 19 -10.73 -3.43 19.33
N ILE A 20 -11.77 -3.93 18.68
CA ILE A 20 -11.77 -4.19 17.25
C ILE A 20 -12.85 -3.28 16.66
N ALA A 21 -12.45 -2.41 15.76
CA ALA A 21 -13.30 -1.37 15.18
C ALA A 21 -13.02 -1.21 13.69
N ASP A 22 -14.00 -0.69 12.96
CA ASP A 22 -13.84 -0.19 11.61
C ASP A 22 -13.99 1.34 11.57
N VAL A 23 -13.30 1.96 10.61
CA VAL A 23 -13.34 3.41 10.39
C VAL A 23 -13.67 3.65 8.92
N ASP A 24 -14.69 4.46 8.65
CA ASP A 24 -15.01 4.90 7.29
C ASP A 24 -14.11 6.08 6.89
N CYS A 25 -13.01 5.73 6.23
CA CYS A 25 -12.02 6.66 5.70
C CYS A 25 -12.53 7.51 4.52
N THR A 26 -13.73 7.24 3.99
CA THR A 26 -14.33 8.03 2.90
C THR A 26 -15.27 9.12 3.40
N ALA A 27 -15.61 9.10 4.69
CA ALA A 27 -16.50 10.06 5.33
C ALA A 27 -15.82 10.69 6.56
N ALA A 28 -16.47 10.66 7.72
CA ALA A 28 -16.01 11.31 8.95
C ALA A 28 -14.65 10.80 9.46
N GLY A 29 -14.23 9.58 9.06
CA GLY A 29 -12.97 8.98 9.48
C GLY A 29 -11.76 9.39 8.65
N LYS A 30 -11.92 10.20 7.60
CA LYS A 30 -10.84 10.53 6.66
C LYS A 30 -9.58 11.06 7.36
N SER A 31 -9.71 12.03 8.26
CA SER A 31 -8.56 12.62 8.96
C SER A 31 -7.78 11.60 9.79
N LEU A 32 -8.47 10.71 10.50
CA LEU A 32 -7.85 9.63 11.26
C LEU A 32 -7.11 8.67 10.32
N CYS A 33 -7.69 8.33 9.19
CA CYS A 33 -7.07 7.45 8.21
C CYS A 33 -5.85 8.08 7.54
N ASP A 34 -5.88 9.38 7.26
CA ASP A 34 -4.75 10.14 6.70
C ASP A 34 -3.58 10.16 7.71
N VAL A 35 -3.81 10.54 8.97
CA VAL A 35 -2.78 10.53 10.02
C VAL A 35 -2.29 9.11 10.32
N SER A 36 -3.17 8.12 10.19
CA SER A 36 -2.80 6.71 10.29
C SER A 36 -2.13 6.18 9.02
N GLY A 37 -1.80 6.99 8.02
CA GLY A 37 -1.09 6.56 6.81
C GLY A 37 -1.84 5.48 6.00
N VAL A 38 -3.17 5.53 5.95
CA VAL A 38 -3.99 4.59 5.18
C VAL A 38 -4.07 5.03 3.72
N GLN A 39 -3.27 4.38 2.87
CA GLN A 39 -3.16 4.71 1.44
C GLN A 39 -4.10 3.90 0.52
N GLY A 40 -4.85 2.94 1.07
CA GLY A 40 -5.75 2.10 0.30
C GLY A 40 -6.63 1.20 1.16
N PHE A 41 -7.73 0.73 0.59
CA PHE A 41 -8.73 -0.06 1.31
C PHE A 41 -8.85 -1.49 0.75
N PRO A 42 -9.08 -2.51 1.61
CA PRO A 42 -9.07 -2.44 3.08
C PRO A 42 -7.65 -2.51 3.67
N THR A 43 -7.34 -1.64 4.64
CA THR A 43 -6.13 -1.70 5.47
C THR A 43 -6.51 -2.06 6.90
N ILE A 44 -5.81 -3.02 7.50
CA ILE A 44 -5.96 -3.40 8.91
C ILE A 44 -4.69 -2.99 9.63
N LYS A 45 -4.85 -2.36 10.79
CA LYS A 45 -3.75 -2.03 11.71
C LYS A 45 -4.05 -2.55 13.11
N TYR A 46 -3.01 -2.77 13.91
CA TYR A 46 -3.10 -3.26 15.28
C TYR A 46 -2.00 -2.67 16.17
N GLY A 47 -2.17 -2.71 17.49
CA GLY A 47 -1.17 -2.25 18.46
C GLY A 47 -1.68 -1.08 19.30
N ASP A 48 -0.74 -0.28 19.81
CA ASP A 48 -1.03 0.96 20.53
C ASP A 48 -1.64 2.00 19.58
N PRO A 49 -2.67 2.78 19.98
CA PRO A 49 -3.28 3.79 19.12
C PRO A 49 -2.31 4.83 18.54
N ASN A 50 -1.18 5.10 19.22
CA ASN A 50 -0.14 6.03 18.79
C ASN A 50 1.04 5.33 18.10
N ASN A 51 1.06 4.00 18.08
CA ASN A 51 2.11 3.19 17.44
C ASN A 51 1.50 1.95 16.75
N MET A 52 0.58 2.20 15.83
CA MET A 52 -0.16 1.16 15.12
C MET A 52 0.69 0.52 14.01
N GLU A 53 0.80 -0.80 14.04
CA GLU A 53 1.47 -1.62 13.03
C GLU A 53 0.51 -2.12 11.96
N LYS A 54 1.04 -2.43 10.76
CA LYS A 54 0.26 -2.98 9.65
C LYS A 54 0.04 -4.48 9.85
N TYR A 55 -1.21 -4.92 9.82
CA TYR A 55 -1.53 -6.34 9.77
C TYR A 55 -1.32 -6.90 8.35
N ALA A 56 -0.50 -7.93 8.24
CA ALA A 56 -0.16 -8.61 6.98
C ALA A 56 -0.67 -10.06 6.90
N GLY A 57 -1.41 -10.54 7.91
CA GLY A 57 -1.92 -11.92 7.96
C GLY A 57 -3.14 -12.19 7.08
N GLY A 58 -3.68 -13.40 7.20
CA GLY A 58 -4.88 -13.85 6.49
C GLY A 58 -6.13 -13.06 6.88
N ARG A 59 -7.02 -12.79 5.92
CA ARG A 59 -8.20 -11.92 6.12
C ARG A 59 -9.52 -12.68 6.31
N ASP A 60 -9.44 -13.99 6.51
CA ASP A 60 -10.54 -14.81 6.98
C ASP A 60 -10.67 -14.75 8.51
N PHE A 61 -11.80 -15.23 9.03
CA PHE A 61 -12.10 -15.13 10.45
C PHE A 61 -11.10 -15.92 11.31
N ASP A 62 -10.70 -17.12 10.88
CA ASP A 62 -9.85 -18.00 11.68
C ASP A 62 -8.44 -17.41 11.83
N ALA A 63 -7.88 -16.88 10.74
CA ALA A 63 -6.59 -16.20 10.74
C ALA A 63 -6.59 -14.94 11.62
N MET A 64 -7.64 -14.11 11.53
CA MET A 64 -7.73 -12.89 12.33
C MET A 64 -8.03 -13.19 13.80
N SER A 65 -8.89 -14.17 14.11
CA SER A 65 -9.20 -14.58 15.49
C SER A 65 -7.96 -15.19 16.17
N LYS A 66 -7.19 -16.01 15.45
CA LYS A 66 -5.91 -16.53 15.94
C LYS A 66 -4.93 -15.39 16.21
N PHE A 67 -4.74 -14.49 15.25
CA PHE A 67 -3.86 -13.34 15.44
C PHE A 67 -4.27 -12.49 16.64
N ALA A 68 -5.57 -12.21 16.77
CA ALA A 68 -6.12 -11.42 17.86
C ALA A 68 -5.82 -12.04 19.23
N LYS A 69 -5.91 -13.37 19.35
CA LYS A 69 -5.61 -14.10 20.60
C LYS A 69 -4.13 -14.12 20.95
N GLU A 70 -3.27 -14.14 19.95
CA GLU A 70 -1.82 -14.28 20.15
C GLU A 70 -1.09 -12.94 20.26
N ASN A 71 -1.66 -11.86 19.70
CA ASN A 71 -0.93 -10.60 19.49
C ASN A 71 -1.66 -9.35 20.00
N LEU A 72 -2.96 -9.42 20.34
CA LEU A 72 -3.66 -8.27 20.94
C LEU A 72 -3.65 -8.38 22.46
N GLY A 73 -3.43 -7.25 23.12
CA GLY A 73 -3.24 -7.14 24.55
C GLY A 73 -2.20 -6.04 24.85
N PRO A 74 -1.64 -6.02 26.07
CA PRO A 74 -0.49 -5.19 26.38
C PRO A 74 0.61 -5.37 25.34
N SER A 75 1.08 -4.26 24.75
CA SER A 75 2.16 -4.25 23.77
C SER A 75 3.38 -3.55 24.35
N CYS A 76 4.57 -3.82 23.80
CA CYS A 76 5.78 -3.07 24.11
C CYS A 76 5.51 -1.55 24.05
N GLY A 77 5.86 -0.86 25.12
CA GLY A 77 5.62 0.58 25.27
C GLY A 77 6.08 1.08 26.64
N PRO A 78 5.91 2.37 26.94
CA PRO A 78 6.36 2.98 28.19
C PRO A 78 5.73 2.35 29.45
N GLU A 79 4.51 1.80 29.34
CA GLU A 79 3.81 1.13 30.46
C GLU A 79 4.14 -0.36 30.59
N HIS A 80 4.72 -0.97 29.54
CA HIS A 80 4.99 -2.42 29.44
C HIS A 80 6.38 -2.70 28.84
N LEU A 81 7.41 -2.13 29.47
CA LEU A 81 8.81 -2.29 29.04
C LEU A 81 9.31 -3.73 29.06
N ASP A 82 8.68 -4.59 29.86
CA ASP A 82 8.96 -6.03 29.94
C ASP A 82 8.56 -6.79 28.67
N LEU A 83 7.67 -6.22 27.86
CA LEU A 83 7.23 -6.78 26.58
C LEU A 83 8.09 -6.30 25.40
N CYS A 84 9.05 -5.39 25.65
CA CYS A 84 9.98 -4.90 24.65
C CYS A 84 11.21 -5.78 24.52
N ASP A 85 11.72 -5.94 23.30
CA ASP A 85 13.07 -6.46 23.11
C ASP A 85 14.14 -5.45 23.60
N ALA A 86 15.39 -5.90 23.67
CA ALA A 86 16.49 -5.07 24.20
C ALA A 86 16.71 -3.77 23.41
N ALA A 87 16.44 -3.76 22.11
CA ALA A 87 16.62 -2.58 21.27
C ALA A 87 15.47 -1.59 21.50
N ALA A 88 14.23 -2.06 21.43
CA ALA A 88 13.04 -1.26 21.68
C ALA A 88 13.05 -0.69 23.09
N LYS A 89 13.41 -1.49 24.11
CA LYS A 89 13.50 -1.04 25.49
C LYS A 89 14.49 0.13 25.65
N LYS A 90 15.67 0.01 25.06
CA LYS A 90 16.66 1.09 25.07
C LYS A 90 16.12 2.38 24.44
N GLN A 91 15.40 2.27 23.32
CA GLN A 91 14.81 3.43 22.66
C GLN A 91 13.73 4.08 23.54
N VAL A 92 12.85 3.29 24.15
CA VAL A 92 11.81 3.82 25.04
C VAL A 92 12.43 4.53 26.24
N GLU A 93 13.44 3.93 26.89
CA GLU A 93 14.17 4.56 28.00
C GLU A 93 14.86 5.87 27.58
N GLU A 94 15.46 5.89 26.39
CA GLU A 94 16.09 7.10 25.84
C GLU A 94 15.06 8.21 25.59
N PHE A 95 13.89 7.88 25.03
CA PHE A 95 12.82 8.86 24.81
C PHE A 95 12.16 9.34 26.09
N LEU A 96 11.97 8.46 27.08
CA LEU A 96 11.46 8.83 28.41
C LEU A 96 12.41 9.76 29.16
N ALA A 97 13.72 9.67 28.91
CA ALA A 97 14.72 10.54 29.52
C ALA A 97 14.83 11.92 28.84
N MET A 98 14.18 12.14 27.68
CA MET A 98 14.21 13.43 26.98
C MET A 98 13.19 14.42 27.57
N PRO A 99 13.48 15.73 27.58
CA PRO A 99 12.49 16.75 27.88
C PRO A 99 11.32 16.71 26.88
N MET A 100 10.11 16.94 27.35
CA MET A 100 8.91 16.86 26.50
C MET A 100 8.97 17.79 25.28
N GLU A 101 9.57 18.99 25.42
CA GLU A 101 9.75 19.91 24.30
C GLU A 101 10.67 19.33 23.21
N THR A 102 11.76 18.67 23.61
CA THR A 102 12.67 18.00 22.68
C THR A 102 12.01 16.80 22.02
N LEU A 103 11.25 16.01 22.79
CA LEU A 103 10.52 14.86 22.26
C LEU A 103 9.44 15.31 21.25
N ALA A 104 8.67 16.35 21.60
CA ALA A 104 7.64 16.91 20.73
C ALA A 104 8.21 17.43 19.40
N THR A 105 9.35 18.14 19.43
CA THR A 105 10.02 18.60 18.20
C THR A 105 10.46 17.41 17.34
N LYS A 106 11.06 16.37 17.94
CA LYS A 106 11.46 15.16 17.20
C LYS A 106 10.27 14.43 16.57
N VAL A 107 9.14 14.34 17.28
CA VAL A 107 7.91 13.76 16.75
C VAL A 107 7.43 14.58 15.55
N GLN A 108 7.33 15.90 15.69
CA GLN A 108 6.89 16.78 14.60
C GLN A 108 7.82 16.68 13.37
N GLU A 109 9.13 16.69 13.57
CA GLU A 109 10.10 16.52 12.48
C GLU A 109 9.90 15.20 11.71
N LYS A 110 9.64 14.09 12.44
CA LYS A 110 9.39 12.79 11.81
C LYS A 110 8.03 12.68 11.14
N GLU A 111 7.01 13.31 11.71
CA GLU A 111 5.70 13.44 11.06
C GLU A 111 5.79 14.28 9.77
N ASP A 112 6.52 15.40 9.81
CA ASP A 112 6.74 16.27 8.65
C ASP A 112 7.57 15.57 7.56
N GLU A 113 8.62 14.83 7.92
CA GLU A 113 9.39 13.98 7.00
C GLU A 113 8.50 12.93 6.32
N SER A 114 7.63 12.26 7.09
CA SER A 114 6.69 11.27 6.54
C SER A 114 5.68 11.93 5.61
N ALA A 115 5.07 13.05 6.02
CA ALA A 115 4.10 13.78 5.21
C ALA A 115 4.72 14.32 3.91
N LYS A 116 6.01 14.68 3.94
CA LYS A 116 6.75 15.04 2.73
C LYS A 116 6.95 13.83 1.82
N ALA A 117 7.34 12.67 2.36
CA ALA A 117 7.50 11.45 1.56
C ALA A 117 6.20 11.03 0.86
N ASP A 118 5.04 11.17 1.52
CA ASP A 118 3.74 10.93 0.91
C ASP A 118 3.44 11.90 -0.23
N LYS A 119 3.71 13.20 -0.05
CA LYS A 119 3.54 14.22 -1.11
C LYS A 119 4.44 13.96 -2.31
N ASP A 120 5.71 13.61 -2.07
CA ASP A 120 6.67 13.30 -3.12
C ASP A 120 6.19 12.08 -3.95
N LEU A 121 5.61 11.07 -3.29
CA LEU A 121 4.98 9.93 -3.98
C LEU A 121 3.75 10.34 -4.79
N GLU A 122 2.85 11.17 -4.25
CA GLU A 122 1.67 11.67 -4.98
C GLU A 122 2.06 12.46 -6.24
N GLU A 123 3.07 13.32 -6.14
CA GLU A 123 3.60 14.08 -7.28
C GLU A 123 4.19 13.15 -8.34
N LEU A 124 4.96 12.15 -7.92
CA LEU A 124 5.50 11.13 -8.82
C LEU A 124 4.38 10.36 -9.53
N LEU A 125 3.32 9.96 -8.82
CA LEU A 125 2.18 9.24 -9.40
C LEU A 125 1.44 10.08 -10.45
N LYS A 126 1.21 11.37 -10.19
CA LYS A 126 0.58 12.30 -11.16
C LYS A 126 1.43 12.44 -12.43
N SER A 127 2.75 12.59 -12.27
CA SER A 127 3.67 12.66 -13.41
C SER A 127 3.68 11.35 -14.21
N LEU A 128 3.72 10.21 -13.53
CA LEU A 128 3.70 8.90 -14.16
C LEU A 128 2.41 8.65 -14.95
N GLN A 129 1.26 9.05 -14.40
CA GLN A 129 -0.02 8.95 -15.09
C GLN A 129 -0.04 9.77 -16.40
N ALA A 130 0.43 11.02 -16.35
CA ALA A 130 0.50 11.87 -17.54
C ALA A 130 1.43 11.27 -18.62
N GLN A 131 2.59 10.72 -18.20
CA GLN A 131 3.51 10.03 -19.10
C GLN A 131 2.87 8.78 -19.72
N TYR A 132 2.14 7.99 -18.94
CA TYR A 132 1.46 6.78 -19.42
C TYR A 132 0.39 7.11 -20.48
N GLU A 133 -0.42 8.14 -20.24
CA GLU A 133 -1.44 8.60 -21.19
C GLU A 133 -0.81 9.11 -22.50
N ALA A 134 0.25 9.91 -22.39
CA ALA A 134 0.98 10.42 -23.55
C ALA A 134 1.64 9.30 -24.36
N ALA A 135 2.31 8.36 -23.68
CA ALA A 135 2.94 7.20 -24.32
C ALA A 135 1.92 6.29 -25.01
N THR A 136 0.76 6.09 -24.40
CA THR A 136 -0.33 5.29 -24.99
C THR A 136 -0.86 5.93 -26.26
N LYS A 137 -1.15 7.24 -26.23
CA LYS A 137 -1.60 7.99 -27.42
C LYS A 137 -0.55 7.96 -28.54
N ALA A 138 0.72 8.17 -28.20
CA ALA A 138 1.82 8.14 -29.18
C ALA A 138 1.98 6.75 -29.81
N LYS A 139 1.91 5.69 -29.01
CA LYS A 139 1.95 4.30 -29.46
C LYS A 139 0.78 3.95 -30.38
N ASP A 140 -0.44 4.36 -30.01
CA ASP A 140 -1.63 4.06 -30.83
C ASP A 140 -1.59 4.81 -32.17
N LYS A 141 -1.21 6.09 -32.17
CA LYS A 141 -0.95 6.85 -33.39
C LYS A 141 0.12 6.19 -34.26
N SER A 142 1.23 5.75 -33.67
CA SER A 142 2.30 5.07 -34.41
C SER A 142 1.81 3.77 -35.05
N LYS A 143 0.93 3.01 -34.37
CA LYS A 143 0.33 1.80 -34.93
C LYS A 143 -0.63 2.11 -36.09
N GLU A 144 -1.39 3.20 -35.98
CA GLU A 144 -2.26 3.68 -37.06
C GLU A 144 -1.42 4.10 -38.27
N ASP A 145 -0.41 4.95 -38.08
CA ASP A 145 0.50 5.40 -39.14
C ASP A 145 1.20 4.20 -39.82
N ILE A 146 1.64 3.21 -39.04
CA ILE A 146 2.23 1.97 -39.57
C ILE A 146 1.20 1.18 -40.38
N LYS A 147 -0.05 1.10 -39.93
CA LYS A 147 -1.11 0.40 -40.68
C LYS A 147 -1.43 1.13 -41.98
N GLU A 148 -1.51 2.46 -41.94
CA GLU A 148 -1.79 3.33 -43.09
C GLU A 148 -0.63 3.41 -44.08
N SER A 149 0.61 3.20 -43.64
CA SER A 149 1.79 3.10 -44.52
C SER A 149 1.71 1.97 -45.56
N GLY A 150 0.67 1.14 -45.50
CA GLY A 150 0.48 0.00 -46.37
C GLY A 150 1.31 -1.20 -45.94
N LEU A 151 1.74 -1.28 -44.67
CA LEU A 151 2.51 -2.42 -44.15
C LEU A 151 1.86 -3.78 -44.49
N GLY A 152 0.52 -3.86 -44.47
CA GLY A 152 -0.22 -5.06 -44.88
C GLY A 152 -0.01 -5.43 -46.35
N LEU A 153 -0.02 -4.43 -47.24
CA LEU A 153 0.28 -4.60 -48.67
C LEU A 153 1.76 -4.95 -48.88
N MET A 154 2.68 -4.27 -48.19
CA MET A 154 4.11 -4.59 -48.25
C MET A 154 4.37 -6.05 -47.87
N LYS A 155 3.75 -6.53 -46.77
CA LYS A 155 3.81 -7.93 -46.34
C LYS A 155 3.25 -8.88 -47.41
N SER A 156 2.12 -8.53 -48.02
CA SER A 156 1.48 -9.33 -49.07
C SER A 156 2.36 -9.46 -50.31
N VAL A 157 2.95 -8.35 -50.77
CA VAL A 157 3.88 -8.32 -51.91
C VAL A 157 5.14 -9.13 -51.62
N ALA A 158 5.72 -9.00 -50.42
CA ALA A 158 6.89 -9.77 -50.02
C ALA A 158 6.61 -11.29 -50.02
N ALA A 159 5.45 -11.71 -49.50
CA ALA A 159 5.03 -13.11 -49.50
C ALA A 159 4.84 -13.65 -50.92
N HIS A 160 4.21 -12.87 -51.81
CA HIS A 160 4.03 -13.26 -53.22
C HIS A 160 5.38 -13.44 -53.93
N ARG A 161 6.30 -12.47 -53.81
CA ARG A 161 7.64 -12.53 -54.41
C ARG A 161 8.43 -13.74 -53.91
N LYS A 162 8.31 -14.08 -52.61
CA LYS A 162 8.97 -15.26 -52.04
C LYS A 162 8.46 -16.57 -52.65
N LYS A 163 7.13 -16.71 -52.83
CA LYS A 163 6.52 -17.87 -53.50
C LYS A 163 6.96 -17.99 -54.96
N ALA A 164 6.95 -16.89 -55.70
CA ALA A 164 7.37 -16.89 -57.11
C ALA A 164 8.84 -17.31 -57.26
N LYS A 165 9.73 -16.83 -56.37
CA LYS A 165 11.15 -17.21 -56.40
C LYS A 165 11.39 -18.68 -56.07
N ALA A 166 10.60 -19.26 -55.17
CA ALA A 166 10.68 -20.69 -54.84
C ALA A 166 10.28 -21.58 -56.03
N ALA A 167 9.21 -21.21 -56.75
CA ALA A 167 8.74 -21.97 -57.92
C ALA A 167 9.70 -21.94 -59.12
N ILE A 168 10.59 -20.94 -59.21
CA ILE A 168 11.59 -20.82 -60.28
C ILE A 168 12.89 -21.58 -59.94
N GLY A 169 13.16 -21.85 -58.65
CA GLY A 169 14.35 -22.57 -58.18
C GLY A 169 14.20 -24.09 -58.06
N GLU A 170 13.01 -24.63 -58.34
CA GLU A 170 12.75 -26.08 -58.43
C GLU A 170 12.78 -26.63 -59.88
N LEU A 171 13.27 -25.82 -60.84
CA LEU A 171 13.63 -26.22 -62.21
C LEU A 171 15.15 -26.21 -62.38
#